data_AF-A0A948ITK4-F1
#
_entry.id   AF-A0A948ITK4-F1
#
_cell.length_a   1.000
_cell.length_b   1.000
_cell.length_c   1.000
_cell.angle_alpha   90.00
_cell.angle_beta   90.00
_cell.angle_gamma   90.00
#
_symmetry.space_group_name_H-M   'P 1'
#
loop_
_entity.id
_entity.type
_entity.pdbx_description
1 polymer ?
#
loop_
_entity_poly.entity_id
_entity_poly.type
_entity_poly.pdbx_seq_one_letter_code
_entity_poly.pdbx_strand_id
1 'polypeptide(L)'
;WPAAAAAIAALAAVLAPNLAWNAAHDFATFQHTAANAAWSGVQLFNIAEMAAFVVSQVGVFGPVPLGALVVGLVLAARRRELSANDLTLLCFTLPPLVIVTAQAFISRANANWSGAGYLAGAILVAAWLMRWRAKKWLIAAFAIQGAVAAFFLAAVLSPGVADKAGLANGLKRARGWSQTTDQILDRAQREPGLTAIAVNNRFLFYAVSYYGRDRLAFRAPLASWLLMEGPRNQAETTAPLTKAIGRRVLMVSYEGWRRAEMQADFAKSSGLEIGSVWLDRRHKRRVEMFVGEGFNPRPRDPATGLPRSP
;
A
#
# COMPACT_ATOMS: atom_id res chain seq x y z
N TRP A 1 24.05 22.05 -22.83
CA TRP A 1 24.56 22.21 -21.45
C TRP A 1 23.66 23.04 -20.53
N PRO A 2 23.18 24.26 -20.86
CA PRO A 2 22.37 25.05 -19.92
C PRO A 2 21.05 24.38 -19.52
N ALA A 3 20.36 23.72 -20.47
CA ALA A 3 19.13 22.98 -20.18
C ALA A 3 19.36 21.76 -19.25
N ALA A 4 20.48 21.05 -19.39
CA ALA A 4 20.82 19.93 -18.52
C ALA A 4 21.16 20.40 -17.10
N ALA A 5 21.93 21.49 -16.98
CA ALA A 5 22.22 22.10 -15.69
C ALA A 5 20.93 22.61 -15.01
N ALA A 6 20.03 23.25 -15.76
CA ALA A 6 18.73 23.67 -15.26
C ALA A 6 17.86 22.49 -14.80
N ALA A 7 17.85 21.39 -15.54
CA ALA A 7 17.12 20.17 -15.16
C ALA A 7 17.69 19.53 -13.88
N ILE A 8 19.02 19.45 -13.75
CA ILE A 8 19.68 18.95 -12.53
C ILE A 8 19.39 19.88 -11.34
N ALA A 9 19.47 21.20 -11.53
CA ALA A 9 19.17 22.17 -10.49
C ALA A 9 17.70 22.07 -10.05
N ALA A 10 16.75 21.92 -10.99
CA ALA A 10 15.34 21.72 -10.69
C ALA A 10 15.10 20.41 -9.92
N LEU A 11 15.74 19.31 -10.35
CA LEU A 11 15.66 18.03 -9.65
C LEU A 11 16.21 18.15 -8.22
N ALA A 12 17.38 18.78 -8.05
CA ALA A 12 17.98 19.01 -6.75
C ALA A 12 17.08 19.88 -5.86
N ALA A 13 16.50 20.96 -6.40
CA ALA A 13 15.59 21.82 -5.66
C ALA A 13 14.31 21.09 -5.22
N VAL A 14 13.75 20.22 -6.06
CA VAL A 14 12.55 19.41 -5.74
C VAL A 14 12.87 18.33 -4.69
N LEU A 15 14.04 17.71 -4.78
CA LEU A 15 14.45 16.64 -3.85
C LEU A 15 15.00 17.19 -2.52
N ALA A 16 15.62 18.37 -2.51
CA ALA A 16 16.27 18.97 -1.36
C ALA A 16 15.42 18.95 -0.07
N PRO A 17 14.15 19.41 -0.05
CA PRO A 17 13.37 19.39 1.20
C PRO A 17 13.13 17.96 1.71
N ASN A 18 12.92 17.00 0.81
CA ASN A 18 12.72 15.60 1.18
C ASN A 18 14.02 14.98 1.71
N LEU A 19 15.16 15.24 1.05
CA LEU A 19 16.46 14.73 1.48
C LEU A 19 16.89 15.33 2.82
N ALA A 20 16.69 16.64 3.01
CA ALA A 20 16.99 17.32 4.27
C ALA A 20 16.12 16.80 5.41
N TRP A 21 14.80 16.64 5.19
CA TRP A 21 13.91 16.07 6.18
C TRP A 21 14.32 14.65 6.56
N ASN A 22 14.60 13.80 5.58
CA ASN A 22 14.97 12.41 5.80
C ASN A 22 16.30 12.27 6.54
N ALA A 23 17.30 13.11 6.22
CA ALA A 23 18.56 13.17 6.94
C ALA A 23 18.38 13.61 8.41
N ALA A 24 17.43 14.52 8.68
CA ALA A 24 17.09 14.95 10.04
C ALA A 24 16.24 13.94 10.83
N HIS A 25 15.80 12.85 10.20
CA HIS A 25 14.94 11.80 10.79
C HIS A 25 15.54 10.41 10.57
N ASP A 26 16.85 10.27 10.79
CA ASP A 26 17.59 9.00 10.77
C ASP A 26 17.47 8.20 9.47
N PHE A 27 17.25 8.88 8.34
CA PHE A 27 17.00 8.27 7.05
C PHE A 27 15.77 7.32 7.02
N ALA A 28 14.73 7.62 7.81
CA ALA A 28 13.54 6.78 7.95
C ALA A 28 12.93 6.31 6.63
N THR A 29 12.83 7.16 5.59
CA THR A 29 12.27 6.72 4.30
C THR A 29 13.19 5.72 3.60
N PHE A 30 14.52 5.91 3.66
CA PHE A 30 15.46 4.96 3.05
C PHE A 30 15.43 3.62 3.78
N GLN A 31 15.40 3.63 5.13
CA GLN A 31 15.29 2.42 5.93
C GLN A 31 14.00 1.65 5.60
N HIS A 32 12.86 2.36 5.52
CA HIS A 32 11.59 1.75 5.13
C HIS A 32 11.60 1.20 3.70
N THR A 33 12.18 1.90 2.73
CA THR A 33 12.30 1.41 1.35
C THR A 33 13.23 0.20 1.28
N ALA A 34 14.36 0.19 1.99
CA ALA A 34 15.26 -0.95 2.06
C ALA A 34 14.61 -2.17 2.71
N ALA A 35 13.85 -1.96 3.80
CA ALA A 35 13.07 -3.02 4.44
C ALA A 35 11.99 -3.58 3.50
N ASN A 36 11.31 -2.72 2.73
CA ASN A 36 10.35 -3.15 1.72
C ASN A 36 11.00 -3.94 0.57
N ALA A 37 12.23 -3.56 0.18
CA ALA A 37 13.00 -4.27 -0.83
C ALA A 37 13.56 -5.62 -0.32
N ALA A 38 13.46 -5.87 0.99
CA ALA A 38 13.84 -7.12 1.66
C ALA A 38 15.27 -7.57 1.33
N TRP A 39 16.21 -6.62 1.31
CA TRP A 39 17.63 -6.88 1.01
C TRP A 39 18.37 -7.68 2.08
N SER A 40 17.71 -8.02 3.19
CA SER A 40 18.26 -8.86 4.27
C SER A 40 18.07 -10.37 4.06
N GLY A 41 17.57 -10.81 2.89
CA GLY A 41 17.20 -12.20 2.60
C GLY A 41 18.32 -13.11 2.06
N VAL A 42 18.26 -14.39 2.45
CA VAL A 42 19.28 -15.47 2.34
C VAL A 42 19.58 -15.96 0.91
N GLN A 43 18.87 -15.47 -0.12
CA GLN A 43 19.09 -15.83 -1.52
C GLN A 43 19.14 -14.58 -2.40
N LEU A 44 20.33 -14.11 -2.70
CA LEU A 44 20.59 -12.86 -3.43
C LEU A 44 20.39 -12.96 -4.96
N PHE A 45 20.02 -14.14 -5.48
CA PHE A 45 19.93 -14.40 -6.93
C PHE A 45 18.70 -15.24 -7.28
N ASN A 46 17.65 -14.59 -7.79
CA ASN A 46 16.36 -15.18 -8.09
C ASN A 46 16.00 -14.95 -9.57
N ILE A 47 16.58 -15.75 -10.48
CA ILE A 47 16.29 -15.66 -11.93
C ILE A 47 14.80 -15.90 -12.21
N ALA A 48 14.17 -16.82 -11.46
CA ALA A 48 12.74 -17.10 -11.59
C ALA A 48 11.87 -15.89 -11.23
N GLU A 49 12.20 -15.17 -10.15
CA GLU A 49 11.47 -13.96 -9.75
C GLU A 49 11.71 -12.81 -10.72
N MET A 50 12.93 -12.66 -11.23
CA MET A 50 13.23 -11.70 -12.30
C MET A 50 12.40 -12.00 -13.56
N ALA A 51 12.35 -13.26 -14.00
CA ALA A 51 11.57 -13.67 -15.16
C ALA A 51 10.06 -13.46 -14.91
N ALA A 52 9.55 -13.84 -13.74
CA ALA A 52 8.17 -13.60 -13.33
C ALA A 52 7.84 -12.10 -13.33
N PHE A 53 8.76 -11.25 -12.86
CA PHE A 53 8.61 -9.80 -12.92
C PHE A 53 8.52 -9.31 -14.37
N VAL A 54 9.44 -9.69 -15.25
CA VAL A 54 9.42 -9.28 -16.67
C VAL A 54 8.13 -9.72 -17.34
N VAL A 55 7.69 -10.97 -17.13
CA VAL A 55 6.43 -11.50 -17.67
C VAL A 55 5.23 -10.72 -17.12
N SER A 56 5.25 -10.33 -15.84
CA SER A 56 4.15 -9.57 -15.24
C SER A 56 3.95 -8.19 -15.89
N GLN A 57 4.98 -7.63 -16.53
CA GLN A 57 4.86 -6.35 -17.24
C GLN A 57 3.92 -6.42 -18.45
N VAL A 58 3.69 -7.62 -19.02
CA VAL A 58 2.66 -7.84 -20.04
C VAL A 58 1.27 -7.51 -19.47
N GLY A 59 1.02 -7.86 -18.21
CA GLY A 59 -0.24 -7.56 -17.53
C GLY A 59 -0.35 -6.11 -17.07
N VAL A 60 0.75 -5.49 -16.64
CA VAL A 60 0.73 -4.12 -16.12
C VAL A 60 0.69 -3.08 -17.25
N PHE A 61 1.59 -3.18 -18.23
CA PHE A 61 1.68 -2.22 -19.33
C PHE A 61 0.76 -2.57 -20.52
N GLY A 62 0.39 -3.84 -20.62
CA GLY A 62 -0.42 -4.39 -21.70
C GLY A 62 0.44 -5.06 -22.78
N PRO A 63 -0.06 -6.11 -23.44
CA PRO A 63 0.71 -6.88 -24.43
C PRO A 63 1.08 -6.04 -25.66
N VAL A 64 0.17 -5.19 -26.15
CA VAL A 64 0.43 -4.36 -27.33
C VAL A 64 1.43 -3.24 -27.03
N PRO A 65 1.28 -2.44 -25.94
CA PRO A 65 2.27 -1.42 -25.62
C PRO A 65 3.65 -1.98 -25.31
N LEU A 66 3.73 -3.09 -24.57
CA LEU A 66 5.02 -3.72 -24.29
C LEU A 66 5.68 -4.27 -25.56
N GLY A 67 4.91 -4.94 -26.43
CA GLY A 67 5.43 -5.43 -27.71
C GLY A 67 5.91 -4.29 -28.61
N ALA A 68 5.16 -3.21 -28.71
CA ALA A 68 5.56 -2.01 -29.47
C ALA A 68 6.82 -1.35 -28.87
N LEU A 69 6.96 -1.32 -27.54
CA LEU A 69 8.15 -0.81 -26.87
C LEU A 69 9.38 -1.64 -27.24
N VAL A 70 9.28 -2.97 -27.16
CA VAL A 70 10.39 -3.89 -27.53
C VAL A 70 10.76 -3.75 -29.01
N VAL A 71 9.78 -3.78 -29.91
CA VAL A 71 10.01 -3.62 -31.36
C VAL A 71 10.65 -2.28 -31.66
N GLY A 72 10.17 -1.19 -31.05
CA GLY A 72 10.71 0.14 -31.27
C GLY A 72 12.15 0.29 -30.78
N LEU A 73 12.49 -0.30 -29.64
CA LEU A 73 13.87 -0.38 -29.15
C LEU A 73 14.78 -1.14 -30.12
N VAL A 74 14.34 -2.30 -30.62
CA VAL A 74 15.10 -3.09 -31.60
C VAL A 74 15.30 -2.33 -32.91
N LEU A 75 14.26 -1.65 -33.41
CA LEU A 75 14.34 -0.86 -34.63
C LEU A 75 15.26 0.36 -34.46
N ALA A 76 15.15 1.09 -33.35
CA ALA A 76 16.02 2.22 -33.04
C ALA A 76 17.50 1.79 -32.95
N ALA A 77 17.77 0.66 -32.26
CA ALA A 77 19.12 0.11 -32.16
C ALA A 77 19.69 -0.33 -33.52
N ARG A 78 18.88 -1.01 -34.35
CA ARG A 78 19.31 -1.47 -35.69
C ARG A 78 19.55 -0.31 -36.65
N ARG A 79 18.69 0.71 -36.62
CA ARG A 79 18.81 1.90 -37.50
C ARG A 79 19.84 2.90 -36.99
N ARG A 80 20.28 2.76 -35.72
CA ARG A 80 21.10 3.75 -35.00
C ARG A 80 20.49 5.15 -35.06
N GLU A 81 19.16 5.19 -35.03
CA GLU A 81 18.38 6.40 -35.18
C GLU A 81 17.37 6.48 -34.05
N LEU A 82 17.43 7.57 -33.30
CA LEU A 82 16.52 7.87 -32.20
C LEU A 82 16.36 9.39 -32.12
N SER A 83 15.13 9.87 -32.22
CA SER A 83 14.87 11.30 -32.07
C SER A 83 15.15 11.73 -30.62
N ALA A 84 15.49 13.01 -30.41
CA ALA A 84 15.71 13.55 -29.06
C ALA A 84 14.47 13.39 -28.16
N ASN A 85 13.28 13.49 -28.74
CA ASN A 85 12.01 13.28 -28.03
C ASN A 85 11.83 11.82 -27.61
N ASP A 86 12.15 10.86 -28.49
CA ASP A 86 12.08 9.43 -28.15
C ASP A 86 13.09 9.07 -27.06
N LEU A 87 14.32 9.60 -27.15
CA LEU A 87 15.35 9.41 -26.13
C LEU A 87 14.88 9.95 -24.77
N THR A 88 14.28 11.14 -24.76
CA THR A 88 13.74 11.73 -23.53
C THR A 88 12.68 10.81 -22.90
N LEU A 89 11.71 10.33 -23.68
CA LEU A 89 10.68 9.42 -23.17
C LEU A 89 11.27 8.07 -22.71
N LEU A 90 12.29 7.55 -23.39
CA LEU A 90 13.01 6.35 -22.96
C LEU A 90 13.75 6.56 -21.63
N CYS A 91 14.34 7.74 -21.40
CA CYS A 91 14.98 8.08 -20.13
C CYS A 91 13.99 8.11 -18.95
N PHE A 92 12.68 8.32 -19.20
CA PHE A 92 11.66 8.19 -18.16
C PHE A 92 11.05 6.78 -18.08
N THR A 93 11.11 6.00 -19.18
CA THR A 93 10.48 4.68 -19.27
C THR A 93 11.40 3.56 -18.75
N LEU A 94 12.65 3.52 -19.23
CA LEU A 94 13.55 2.39 -19.03
C LEU A 94 14.14 2.31 -17.61
N PRO A 95 14.55 3.40 -16.94
CA PRO A 95 15.19 3.26 -15.63
C PRO A 95 14.32 2.57 -14.58
N PRO A 96 13.02 2.90 -14.40
CA PRO A 96 12.17 2.15 -13.48
C PRO A 96 12.07 0.66 -13.84
N LEU A 97 11.97 0.32 -15.14
CA LEU A 97 11.91 -1.08 -15.58
C LEU A 97 13.21 -1.83 -15.28
N VAL A 98 14.36 -1.24 -15.60
CA VAL A 98 15.68 -1.86 -15.37
C VAL A 98 15.98 -2.00 -13.89
N ILE A 99 15.76 -0.94 -13.10
CA ILE A 99 16.02 -0.94 -11.66
C ILE A 99 15.16 -1.99 -10.95
N VAL A 100 13.86 -2.04 -11.26
CA VAL A 100 12.96 -3.00 -10.61
C VAL A 100 13.19 -4.42 -11.13
N THR A 101 13.61 -4.61 -12.38
CA THR A 101 14.05 -5.94 -12.87
C THR A 101 15.30 -6.42 -12.12
N ALA A 102 16.29 -5.55 -11.92
CA ALA A 102 17.47 -5.87 -11.12
C ALA A 102 17.10 -6.13 -9.65
N GLN A 103 16.16 -5.37 -9.10
CA GLN A 103 15.65 -5.64 -7.77
C GLN A 103 14.92 -6.98 -7.70
N ALA A 104 14.09 -7.34 -8.68
CA ALA A 104 13.38 -8.62 -8.76
C ALA A 104 14.33 -9.83 -8.76
N PHE A 105 15.54 -9.63 -9.30
CA PHE A 105 16.62 -10.60 -9.25
C PHE A 105 17.21 -10.74 -7.84
N ILE A 106 17.34 -9.64 -7.09
CA ILE A 106 17.85 -9.66 -5.71
C ILE A 106 16.79 -10.22 -4.75
N SER A 107 15.55 -9.77 -4.86
CA SER A 107 14.44 -10.12 -3.98
C SER A 107 13.11 -9.91 -4.68
N ARG A 108 12.04 -10.52 -4.19
CA ARG A 108 10.72 -10.43 -4.82
C ARG A 108 10.27 -8.98 -5.01
N ALA A 109 9.89 -8.64 -6.25
CA ALA A 109 9.37 -7.33 -6.63
C ALA A 109 7.85 -7.38 -6.80
N ASN A 110 7.14 -6.28 -6.52
CA ASN A 110 5.76 -6.17 -6.96
C ASN A 110 5.71 -5.66 -8.42
N ALA A 111 4.81 -6.24 -9.22
CA ALA A 111 4.69 -5.91 -10.65
C ALA A 111 4.43 -4.41 -10.90
N ASN A 112 3.78 -3.71 -9.97
CA ASN A 112 3.45 -2.28 -10.08
C ASN A 112 4.63 -1.34 -9.82
N TRP A 113 5.77 -1.83 -9.30
CA TRP A 113 6.90 -0.96 -8.92
C TRP A 113 7.56 -0.26 -10.13
N SER A 114 7.42 -0.82 -11.33
CA SER A 114 7.84 -0.17 -12.60
C SER A 114 6.86 0.88 -13.11
N GLY A 115 5.70 1.05 -12.47
CA GLY A 115 4.59 1.86 -12.96
C GLY A 115 4.94 3.30 -13.30
N ALA A 116 5.94 3.87 -12.61
CA ALA A 116 6.43 5.23 -12.87
C ALA A 116 6.93 5.44 -14.31
N GLY A 117 7.42 4.38 -14.98
CA GLY A 117 7.90 4.47 -16.36
C GLY A 117 6.80 4.42 -17.42
N TYR A 118 5.60 3.95 -17.07
CA TYR A 118 4.57 3.63 -18.07
C TYR A 118 3.83 4.83 -18.63
N LEU A 119 3.81 5.97 -17.94
CA LEU A 119 3.23 7.18 -18.51
C LEU A 119 4.04 7.65 -19.74
N ALA A 120 5.35 7.80 -19.59
CA ALA A 120 6.24 8.13 -20.69
C ALA A 120 6.26 7.03 -21.76
N GLY A 121 6.27 5.76 -21.33
CA GLY A 121 6.24 4.62 -22.23
C GLY A 121 4.97 4.58 -23.10
N ALA A 122 3.80 4.88 -22.54
CA ALA A 122 2.55 4.91 -23.28
C ALA A 122 2.54 6.00 -24.36
N ILE A 123 3.05 7.19 -24.04
CA ILE A 123 3.21 8.29 -25.00
C ILE A 123 4.16 7.88 -26.14
N LEU A 124 5.31 7.29 -25.80
CA LEU A 124 6.30 6.82 -26.76
C LEU A 124 5.74 5.75 -27.70
N VAL A 125 5.09 4.74 -27.13
CA VAL A 125 4.43 3.66 -27.88
C VAL A 125 3.38 4.22 -28.84
N ALA A 126 2.53 5.13 -28.38
CA ALA A 126 1.53 5.75 -29.24
C ALA A 126 2.19 6.51 -30.40
N ALA A 127 3.24 7.29 -30.11
CA ALA A 127 4.01 8.01 -31.13
C ALA A 127 4.66 7.06 -32.15
N TRP A 128 5.22 5.92 -31.72
CA TRP A 128 5.77 4.91 -32.63
C TRP A 128 4.68 4.24 -33.48
N LEU A 129 3.59 3.79 -32.89
CA LEU A 129 2.49 3.16 -33.62
C LEU A 129 1.88 4.11 -34.67
N MET A 130 1.78 5.41 -34.38
CA MET A 130 1.35 6.41 -35.35
C MET A 130 2.36 6.58 -36.50
N ARG A 131 3.66 6.71 -36.19
CA ARG A 131 4.74 6.84 -37.20
C ARG A 131 4.85 5.59 -38.09
N TRP A 132 4.65 4.41 -37.53
CA TRP A 132 4.62 3.15 -38.27
C TRP A 132 3.32 2.93 -39.05
N ARG A 133 2.36 3.87 -38.98
CA ARG A 133 1.01 3.75 -39.56
C ARG A 133 0.27 2.49 -39.09
N ALA A 134 0.58 2.03 -37.89
CA ALA A 134 0.08 0.80 -37.26
C ALA A 134 -1.27 1.02 -36.56
N LYS A 135 -2.24 1.64 -37.24
CA LYS A 135 -3.54 2.05 -36.65
C LYS A 135 -4.29 0.90 -35.96
N LYS A 136 -4.26 -0.31 -36.53
CA LYS A 136 -4.90 -1.50 -35.94
C LYS A 136 -4.34 -1.84 -34.55
N TRP A 137 -3.02 -1.74 -34.39
CA TRP A 137 -2.35 -1.99 -33.11
C TRP A 137 -2.63 -0.88 -32.09
N LEU A 138 -2.70 0.38 -32.53
CA LEU A 138 -3.10 1.48 -31.66
C LEU A 138 -4.53 1.29 -31.12
N ILE A 139 -5.48 0.92 -32.00
CA ILE A 139 -6.86 0.60 -31.62
C ILE A 139 -6.89 -0.60 -30.66
N ALA A 140 -6.14 -1.67 -30.95
CA ALA A 140 -6.07 -2.84 -30.09
C ALA A 140 -5.52 -2.50 -28.69
N ALA A 141 -4.49 -1.66 -28.60
CA ALA A 141 -3.94 -1.19 -27.33
C ALA A 141 -5.02 -0.46 -26.50
N PHE A 142 -5.73 0.51 -27.09
CA PHE A 142 -6.81 1.22 -26.42
C PHE A 142 -7.97 0.30 -26.03
N ALA A 143 -8.40 -0.58 -26.93
CA ALA A 143 -9.52 -1.48 -26.69
C ALA A 143 -9.23 -2.47 -25.55
N ILE A 144 -8.04 -3.08 -25.53
CA ILE A 144 -7.62 -4.02 -24.49
C ILE A 144 -7.54 -3.30 -23.14
N GLN A 145 -6.81 -2.17 -23.07
CA GLN A 145 -6.64 -1.44 -21.82
C GLN A 145 -7.97 -0.85 -21.31
N GLY A 146 -8.80 -0.33 -22.22
CA GLY A 146 -10.14 0.16 -21.91
C GLY A 146 -11.06 -0.94 -21.40
N ALA A 147 -11.03 -2.13 -22.01
CA ALA A 147 -11.79 -3.29 -21.54
C ALA A 147 -11.34 -3.74 -20.15
N VAL A 148 -10.03 -3.81 -19.90
CA VAL A 148 -9.47 -4.15 -18.57
C VAL A 148 -9.90 -3.12 -17.53
N ALA A 149 -9.80 -1.81 -17.85
CA ALA A 149 -10.21 -0.74 -16.95
C ALA A 149 -11.72 -0.77 -16.65
N ALA A 150 -12.54 -0.94 -17.69
CA ALA A 150 -13.99 -1.04 -17.54
C ALA A 150 -14.40 -2.26 -16.72
N PHE A 151 -13.77 -3.41 -16.95
CA PHE A 151 -13.99 -4.62 -16.18
C PHE A 151 -13.60 -4.43 -14.71
N PHE A 152 -12.43 -3.84 -14.43
CA PHE A 152 -11.99 -3.57 -13.06
C PHE A 152 -12.96 -2.61 -12.35
N LEU A 153 -13.38 -1.54 -13.03
CA LEU A 153 -14.36 -0.60 -12.49
C LEU A 153 -15.70 -1.28 -12.20
N ALA A 154 -16.20 -2.12 -13.11
CA ALA A 154 -17.42 -2.90 -12.90
C ALA A 154 -17.30 -3.87 -11.71
N ALA A 155 -16.15 -4.55 -11.56
CA ALA A 155 -15.89 -5.45 -10.45
C ALA A 155 -15.80 -4.72 -9.09
N VAL A 156 -15.27 -3.50 -9.06
CA VAL A 156 -15.21 -2.67 -7.85
C VAL A 156 -16.59 -2.12 -7.48
N LEU A 157 -17.36 -1.62 -8.45
CA LEU A 157 -18.68 -1.04 -8.22
C LEU A 157 -19.76 -2.10 -7.93
N SER A 158 -19.60 -3.32 -8.44
CA SER A 158 -20.57 -4.41 -8.25
C SER A 158 -19.94 -5.63 -7.59
N PRO A 159 -20.17 -5.85 -6.28
CA PRO A 159 -19.76 -7.07 -5.61
C PRO A 159 -20.22 -8.34 -6.33
N GLY A 160 -21.41 -8.32 -6.95
CA GLY A 160 -21.95 -9.46 -7.70
C GLY A 160 -21.18 -9.78 -8.99
N VAL A 161 -20.68 -8.78 -9.71
CA VAL A 161 -19.84 -8.99 -10.90
C VAL A 161 -18.48 -9.57 -10.49
N ALA A 162 -17.87 -9.01 -9.46
CA ALA A 162 -16.62 -9.51 -8.89
C ALA A 162 -16.75 -10.96 -8.40
N ASP A 163 -17.86 -11.31 -7.73
CA ASP A 163 -18.07 -12.65 -7.20
C ASP A 163 -18.25 -13.68 -8.33
N LYS A 164 -19.04 -13.34 -9.37
CA LYS A 164 -19.22 -14.19 -10.55
C LYS A 164 -17.93 -14.37 -11.36
N ALA A 165 -17.09 -13.35 -11.41
CA ALA A 165 -15.80 -13.39 -12.08
C ALA A 165 -14.69 -14.08 -11.26
N GLY A 166 -15.00 -14.62 -10.06
CA GLY A 166 -14.01 -15.25 -9.19
C GLY A 166 -13.03 -14.27 -8.51
N LEU A 167 -13.28 -12.96 -8.61
CA LEU A 167 -12.46 -11.90 -8.03
C LEU A 167 -12.83 -11.54 -6.58
N ALA A 168 -13.83 -12.23 -6.01
CA ALA A 168 -14.24 -12.06 -4.60
C ALA A 168 -13.04 -12.09 -3.65
N ASN A 169 -12.14 -13.07 -3.81
CA ASN A 169 -10.96 -13.20 -2.95
C ASN A 169 -9.97 -12.02 -3.08
N GLY A 170 -9.83 -11.45 -4.27
CA GLY A 170 -8.97 -10.28 -4.51
C GLY A 170 -9.56 -9.01 -3.90
N LEU A 171 -10.89 -8.87 -3.96
CA LEU A 171 -11.61 -7.67 -3.56
C LEU A 171 -12.16 -7.70 -2.13
N LYS A 172 -12.24 -8.87 -1.46
CA LYS A 172 -12.79 -9.00 -0.10
C LYS A 172 -12.11 -8.07 0.89
N ARG A 173 -10.79 -7.83 0.72
CA ARG A 173 -10.02 -6.92 1.58
C ARG A 173 -10.47 -5.46 1.47
N ALA A 174 -11.10 -5.05 0.37
CA ALA A 174 -11.63 -3.70 0.18
C ALA A 174 -13.09 -3.54 0.65
N ARG A 175 -13.79 -4.64 0.95
CA ARG A 175 -15.21 -4.62 1.33
C ARG A 175 -15.41 -4.51 2.84
N GLY A 176 -16.62 -4.12 3.25
CA GLY A 176 -17.10 -4.24 4.62
C GLY A 176 -16.55 -3.21 5.62
N TRP A 177 -15.68 -2.28 5.20
CA TRP A 177 -15.01 -1.36 6.13
C TRP A 177 -15.95 -0.34 6.78
N SER A 178 -16.97 0.14 6.06
CA SER A 178 -18.00 1.01 6.64
C SER A 178 -18.76 0.28 7.74
N GLN A 179 -19.27 -0.93 7.44
CA GLN A 179 -20.02 -1.74 8.39
C GLN A 179 -19.16 -2.16 9.60
N THR A 180 -17.89 -2.48 9.39
CA THR A 180 -16.95 -2.77 10.49
C THR A 180 -16.77 -1.53 11.37
N THR A 181 -16.66 -0.35 10.77
CA THR A 181 -16.55 0.92 11.50
C THR A 181 -17.83 1.23 12.26
N ASP A 182 -19.00 1.02 11.66
CA ASP A 182 -20.28 1.23 12.32
C ASP A 182 -20.41 0.33 13.56
N GLN A 183 -20.09 -0.97 13.47
CA GLN A 183 -20.09 -1.87 14.64
C GLN A 183 -19.19 -1.36 15.78
N ILE A 184 -18.00 -0.85 15.45
CA ILE A 184 -17.05 -0.30 16.43
C ILE A 184 -17.62 0.97 17.08
N LEU A 185 -18.17 1.87 16.28
CA LEU A 185 -18.68 3.15 16.78
C LEU A 185 -20.01 3.01 17.53
N ASP A 186 -20.85 2.06 17.14
CA ASP A 186 -22.07 1.69 17.86
C ASP A 186 -21.73 1.06 19.21
N ARG A 187 -20.67 0.23 19.27
CA ARG A 187 -20.12 -0.27 20.54
C ARG A 187 -19.62 0.87 21.41
N ALA A 188 -18.87 1.80 20.83
CA ALA A 188 -18.33 2.96 21.56
C ALA A 188 -19.42 3.87 22.11
N GLN A 189 -20.53 4.06 21.39
CA GLN A 189 -21.68 4.85 21.86
C GLN A 189 -22.34 4.28 23.11
N ARG A 190 -22.37 2.96 23.23
CA ARG A 190 -22.94 2.26 24.39
C ARG A 190 -22.04 2.36 25.62
N GLU A 191 -20.80 2.83 25.48
CA GLU A 191 -19.81 2.90 26.55
C GLU A 191 -19.66 4.33 27.09
N PRO A 192 -20.20 4.64 28.28
CA PRO A 192 -20.03 5.94 28.87
C PRO A 192 -18.57 6.17 29.31
N GLY A 193 -18.11 7.41 29.19
CA GLY A 193 -16.83 7.85 29.75
C GLY A 193 -15.57 7.31 29.05
N LEU A 194 -15.69 6.81 27.81
CA LEU A 194 -14.51 6.46 27.00
C LEU A 194 -13.60 7.67 26.82
N THR A 195 -12.32 7.48 27.10
CA THR A 195 -11.27 8.47 26.86
C THR A 195 -10.58 8.29 25.51
N ALA A 196 -10.68 7.10 24.91
CA ALA A 196 -10.19 6.81 23.56
C ALA A 196 -10.89 5.58 22.96
N ILE A 197 -10.81 5.44 21.64
CA ILE A 197 -10.98 4.17 20.92
C ILE A 197 -9.59 3.83 20.39
N ALA A 198 -9.08 2.63 20.65
CA ALA A 198 -7.75 2.24 20.18
C ALA A 198 -7.79 0.93 19.40
N VAL A 199 -7.09 0.91 18.27
CA VAL A 199 -7.00 -0.26 17.38
C VAL A 199 -5.59 -0.81 17.37
N ASN A 200 -5.42 -2.09 17.08
CA ASN A 200 -4.11 -2.73 17.00
C ASN A 200 -3.58 -2.94 15.57
N ASN A 201 -4.28 -2.44 14.56
CA ASN A 201 -3.95 -2.72 13.17
C ASN A 201 -4.00 -1.46 12.32
N ARG A 202 -2.96 -1.24 11.52
CA ARG A 202 -2.83 -0.07 10.64
C ARG A 202 -3.98 0.09 9.65
N PHE A 203 -4.44 -1.00 9.02
CA PHE A 203 -5.57 -0.92 8.09
C PHE A 203 -6.87 -0.58 8.81
N LEU A 204 -7.07 -1.16 10.00
CA LEU A 204 -8.24 -0.86 10.82
C LEU A 204 -8.23 0.62 11.28
N PHE A 205 -7.08 1.16 11.66
CA PHE A 205 -6.94 2.57 12.04
C PHE A 205 -7.42 3.50 10.93
N TYR A 206 -6.89 3.33 9.70
CA TYR A 206 -7.27 4.18 8.59
C TYR A 206 -8.71 3.95 8.12
N ALA A 207 -9.21 2.71 8.21
CA ALA A 207 -10.61 2.44 7.92
C ALA A 207 -11.55 3.16 8.90
N VAL A 208 -11.31 3.03 10.20
CA VAL A 208 -12.13 3.69 11.24
C VAL A 208 -11.99 5.21 11.15
N SER A 209 -10.79 5.73 10.92
CA SER A 209 -10.55 7.15 10.71
C SER A 209 -11.34 7.70 9.51
N TYR A 210 -11.31 7.00 8.38
CA TYR A 210 -11.98 7.45 7.16
C TYR A 210 -13.50 7.29 7.22
N TYR A 211 -14.01 6.08 7.48
CA TYR A 211 -15.45 5.80 7.49
C TYR A 211 -16.14 6.37 8.73
N GLY A 212 -15.41 6.56 9.82
CA GLY A 212 -15.92 7.11 11.07
C GLY A 212 -15.76 8.62 11.22
N ARG A 213 -15.16 9.32 10.24
CA ARG A 213 -14.78 10.75 10.34
C ARG A 213 -15.88 11.65 10.89
N ASP A 214 -17.12 11.47 10.44
CA ASP A 214 -18.26 12.30 10.83
C ASP A 214 -18.74 11.99 12.26
N ARG A 215 -18.56 10.74 12.71
CA ARG A 215 -18.97 10.24 14.04
C ARG A 215 -17.87 10.37 15.10
N LEU A 216 -16.60 10.45 14.69
CA LEU A 216 -15.44 10.60 15.55
C LEU A 216 -15.17 12.05 15.95
N ALA A 217 -15.50 13.01 15.07
CA ALA A 217 -15.21 14.43 15.27
C ALA A 217 -15.72 15.03 16.61
N PHE A 218 -16.74 14.40 17.22
CA PHE A 218 -17.38 14.86 18.45
C PHE A 218 -17.18 13.90 19.63
N ARG A 219 -16.21 12.98 19.57
CA ARG A 219 -16.07 11.87 20.52
C ARG A 219 -14.64 11.65 20.99
N ALA A 220 -14.46 10.54 21.70
CA ALA A 220 -13.16 10.03 22.12
C ALA A 220 -12.21 9.90 20.91
N PRO A 221 -10.94 10.33 21.05
CA PRO A 221 -9.94 10.24 19.99
C PRO A 221 -9.71 8.78 19.57
N LEU A 222 -9.44 8.60 18.28
CA LEU A 222 -8.95 7.33 17.74
C LEU A 222 -7.44 7.25 17.93
N ALA A 223 -6.96 6.13 18.48
CA ALA A 223 -5.55 5.87 18.74
C ALA A 223 -5.09 4.52 18.18
N SER A 224 -3.78 4.35 18.02
CA SER A 224 -3.13 3.10 17.66
C SER A 224 -2.44 2.51 18.89
N TRP A 225 -2.78 1.27 19.22
CA TRP A 225 -2.02 0.50 20.21
C TRP A 225 -0.64 0.15 19.66
N LEU A 226 0.39 0.36 20.45
CA LEU A 226 1.77 0.12 20.04
C LEU A 226 2.13 -1.36 20.26
N LEU A 227 2.36 -2.09 19.16
CA LEU A 227 2.86 -3.46 19.24
C LEU A 227 4.28 -3.49 19.83
N MET A 228 5.14 -2.58 19.34
CA MET A 228 6.53 -2.46 19.74
C MET A 228 6.70 -1.34 20.78
N GLU A 229 7.90 -1.21 21.35
CA GLU A 229 8.20 -0.15 22.33
C GLU A 229 8.04 1.27 21.77
N GLY A 230 8.25 1.43 20.46
CA GLY A 230 8.05 2.69 19.73
C GLY A 230 7.24 2.50 18.44
N PRO A 231 6.84 3.60 17.80
CA PRO A 231 6.02 3.57 16.60
C PRO A 231 6.77 2.93 15.42
N ARG A 232 6.07 2.10 14.65
CA ARG A 232 6.57 1.42 13.44
C ARG A 232 5.86 1.83 12.17
N ASN A 233 4.84 2.67 12.28
CA ASN A 233 4.11 3.22 11.16
C ASN A 233 3.49 4.57 11.50
N GLN A 234 3.05 5.30 10.48
CA GLN A 234 2.52 6.65 10.64
C GLN A 234 1.36 6.75 11.66
N ALA A 235 0.45 5.77 11.72
CA ALA A 235 -0.68 5.84 12.65
C ALA A 235 -0.20 5.77 14.12
N GLU A 236 0.80 4.93 14.39
CA GLU A 236 1.46 4.83 15.68
C GLU A 236 2.26 6.08 16.02
N THR A 237 2.86 6.75 15.02
CA THR A 237 3.58 8.02 15.22
C THR A 237 2.63 9.18 15.54
N THR A 238 1.51 9.29 14.80
CA THR A 238 0.61 10.46 14.90
C THR A 238 -0.40 10.36 16.02
N ALA A 239 -0.86 9.15 16.35
CA ALA A 239 -1.93 8.94 17.32
C ALA A 239 -1.65 7.70 18.19
N PRO A 240 -0.52 7.62 18.90
CA PRO A 240 -0.25 6.50 19.80
C PRO A 240 -1.25 6.48 20.96
N LEU A 241 -1.66 5.28 21.39
CA LEU A 241 -2.34 5.13 22.67
C LEU A 241 -1.33 5.42 23.80
N THR A 242 -1.60 6.44 24.61
CA THR A 242 -0.75 6.85 25.73
C THR A 242 -1.48 6.72 27.06
N LYS A 243 -0.74 6.78 28.17
CA LYS A 243 -1.32 6.81 29.52
C LYS A 243 -2.30 7.98 29.70
N ALA A 244 -2.06 9.13 29.05
CA ALA A 244 -2.90 10.32 29.16
C ALA A 244 -4.34 10.11 28.65
N ILE A 245 -4.50 9.36 27.56
CA ILE A 245 -5.82 9.04 26.97
C ILE A 245 -6.27 7.61 27.29
N GLY A 246 -5.48 6.88 28.08
CA GLY A 246 -5.61 5.46 28.36
C GLY A 246 -6.44 5.09 29.60
N ARG A 247 -7.17 6.05 30.18
CA ARG A 247 -7.93 5.83 31.42
C ARG A 247 -9.04 4.79 31.23
N ARG A 248 -9.84 4.92 30.17
CA ARG A 248 -10.91 3.97 29.81
C ARG A 248 -11.08 3.91 28.31
N VAL A 249 -10.64 2.83 27.70
CA VAL A 249 -10.45 2.74 26.25
C VAL A 249 -11.27 1.60 25.68
N LEU A 250 -11.97 1.86 24.57
CA LEU A 250 -12.51 0.78 23.75
C LEU A 250 -11.38 0.28 22.86
N MET A 251 -10.83 -0.87 23.22
CA MET A 251 -9.82 -1.56 22.44
C MET A 251 -10.50 -2.39 21.35
N VAL A 252 -9.95 -2.36 20.14
CA VAL A 252 -10.43 -3.12 19.00
C VAL A 252 -9.28 -3.91 18.38
N SER A 253 -9.36 -5.23 18.52
CA SER A 253 -8.43 -6.16 17.91
C SER A 253 -8.95 -6.64 16.55
N TYR A 254 -8.15 -6.41 15.50
CA TYR A 254 -8.42 -6.91 14.16
C TYR A 254 -8.21 -8.42 14.08
N GLU A 255 -9.25 -9.19 13.74
CA GLU A 255 -9.24 -10.66 13.66
C GLU A 255 -8.79 -11.36 14.95
N GLY A 256 -8.89 -10.69 16.11
CA GLY A 256 -8.43 -11.23 17.39
C GLY A 256 -6.91 -11.23 17.59
N TRP A 257 -6.16 -10.72 16.62
CA TRP A 257 -4.71 -10.70 16.66
C TRP A 257 -4.21 -9.96 17.90
N ARG A 258 -3.31 -10.57 18.68
CA ARG A 258 -2.69 -9.96 19.88
C ARG A 258 -3.67 -9.44 20.94
N ARG A 259 -4.94 -9.89 20.96
CA ARG A 259 -5.95 -9.38 21.92
C ARG A 259 -5.50 -9.58 23.38
N ALA A 260 -4.95 -10.75 23.70
CA ALA A 260 -4.59 -11.08 25.07
C ALA A 260 -3.48 -10.15 25.58
N GLU A 261 -2.49 -9.88 24.74
CA GLU A 261 -1.41 -8.93 25.00
C GLU A 261 -1.92 -7.49 25.12
N MET A 262 -2.89 -7.09 24.29
CA MET A 262 -3.56 -5.79 24.45
C MET A 262 -4.30 -5.68 25.79
N GLN A 263 -4.97 -6.74 26.25
CA GLN A 263 -5.66 -6.76 27.54
C GLN A 263 -4.67 -6.68 28.71
N ALA A 264 -3.52 -7.35 28.57
CA ALA A 264 -2.45 -7.38 29.56
C ALA A 264 -1.80 -6.02 29.82
N ASP A 265 -1.96 -5.06 28.89
CA ASP A 265 -1.51 -3.67 29.00
C ASP A 265 -2.48 -2.78 29.81
N PHE A 266 -3.57 -3.32 30.35
CA PHE A 266 -4.51 -2.60 31.22
C PHE A 266 -4.56 -3.21 32.61
N ALA A 267 -4.86 -2.39 33.62
CA ALA A 267 -5.10 -2.87 34.98
C ALA A 267 -6.36 -3.76 35.06
N LYS A 268 -7.37 -3.46 34.24
CA LYS A 268 -8.60 -4.25 34.13
C LYS A 268 -9.08 -4.27 32.68
N SER A 269 -9.58 -5.42 32.25
CA SER A 269 -10.27 -5.56 30.96
C SER A 269 -11.64 -6.22 31.15
N SER A 270 -12.66 -5.77 30.41
CA SER A 270 -14.02 -6.28 30.53
C SER A 270 -14.82 -6.10 29.23
N GLY A 271 -16.04 -6.66 29.20
CA GLY A 271 -17.01 -6.38 28.14
C GLY A 271 -16.56 -6.80 26.74
N LEU A 272 -15.95 -8.00 26.64
CA LEU A 272 -15.55 -8.58 25.36
C LEU A 272 -16.78 -8.79 24.48
N GLU A 273 -16.78 -8.16 23.32
CA GLU A 273 -17.81 -8.27 22.29
C GLU A 273 -17.14 -8.58 20.95
N ILE A 274 -17.68 -9.56 20.22
CA ILE A 274 -17.15 -9.96 18.91
C ILE A 274 -18.07 -9.42 17.83
N GLY A 275 -17.58 -8.47 17.06
CA GLY A 275 -18.22 -7.99 15.83
C GLY A 275 -17.79 -8.84 14.64
N SER A 276 -18.69 -9.00 13.66
CA SER A 276 -18.37 -9.68 12.40
C SER A 276 -19.12 -9.06 11.24
N VAL A 277 -18.43 -8.92 10.10
CA VAL A 277 -18.97 -8.38 8.85
C VAL A 277 -18.67 -9.36 7.72
N TRP A 278 -19.69 -9.75 6.96
CA TRP A 278 -19.51 -10.55 5.76
C TRP A 278 -18.82 -9.72 4.67
N LEU A 279 -17.75 -10.28 4.09
CA LEU A 279 -17.01 -9.67 2.97
C LEU A 279 -17.47 -10.25 1.62
N ASP A 280 -17.83 -11.52 1.64
CA ASP A 280 -18.45 -12.28 0.55
C ASP A 280 -19.22 -13.46 1.15
N ARG A 281 -19.67 -14.40 0.32
CA ARG A 281 -20.45 -15.59 0.73
C ARG A 281 -19.71 -16.56 1.67
N ARG A 282 -18.38 -16.51 1.73
CA ARG A 282 -17.54 -17.48 2.46
C ARG A 282 -16.67 -16.83 3.53
N HIS A 283 -16.44 -15.53 3.45
CA HIS A 283 -15.50 -14.84 4.34
C HIS A 283 -16.19 -13.78 5.19
N LYS A 284 -15.85 -13.77 6.48
CA LYS A 284 -16.16 -12.70 7.42
C LYS A 284 -14.88 -12.01 7.85
N ARG A 285 -14.96 -10.71 8.08
CA ARG A 285 -14.00 -9.98 8.91
C ARG A 285 -14.50 -9.98 10.35
N ARG A 286 -13.63 -10.32 11.29
CA ARG A 286 -13.93 -10.27 12.72
C ARG A 286 -13.20 -9.11 13.38
N VAL A 287 -13.87 -8.46 14.32
CA VAL A 287 -13.26 -7.52 15.26
C VAL A 287 -13.61 -7.93 16.68
N GLU A 288 -12.62 -7.98 17.56
CA GLU A 288 -12.84 -8.26 18.98
C GLU A 288 -12.67 -6.97 19.77
N MET A 289 -13.73 -6.56 20.46
CA MET A 289 -13.81 -5.29 21.16
C MET A 289 -13.87 -5.54 22.66
N PHE A 290 -13.07 -4.82 23.44
CA PHE A 290 -13.14 -4.88 24.90
C PHE A 290 -12.86 -3.51 25.50
N VAL A 291 -13.35 -3.29 26.72
CA VAL A 291 -12.99 -2.09 27.49
C VAL A 291 -11.74 -2.39 28.30
N GLY A 292 -10.71 -1.57 28.13
CA GLY A 292 -9.53 -1.54 29.00
C GLY A 292 -9.58 -0.33 29.94
N GLU A 293 -9.31 -0.53 31.22
CA GLU A 293 -9.24 0.51 32.25
C GLU A 293 -7.84 0.59 32.85
N GLY A 294 -7.30 1.80 32.95
CA GLY A 294 -5.96 2.06 33.49
C GLY A 294 -4.85 1.50 32.60
N PHE A 295 -4.70 2.07 31.40
CA PHE A 295 -3.63 1.68 30.46
C PHE A 295 -2.25 1.86 31.12
N ASN A 296 -1.55 0.75 31.26
CA ASN A 296 -0.19 0.67 31.76
C ASN A 296 0.54 -0.41 30.95
N PRO A 297 1.07 -0.06 29.75
CA PRO A 297 1.63 -1.04 28.84
C PRO A 297 2.79 -1.77 29.50
N ARG A 298 2.78 -3.11 29.39
CA ARG A 298 3.87 -3.93 29.90
C ARG A 298 5.13 -3.69 29.06
N PRO A 299 6.32 -3.75 29.68
CA PRO A 299 7.57 -3.72 28.94
C PRO A 299 7.55 -4.78 27.84
N ARG A 300 7.93 -4.37 26.63
CA ARG A 300 8.10 -5.30 25.52
C ARG A 300 9.34 -6.17 25.78
N ASP A 301 9.38 -7.34 25.16
CA ASP A 301 10.51 -8.24 25.24
C ASP A 301 11.76 -7.55 24.64
N PRO A 302 12.89 -7.47 25.36
CA PRO A 302 14.05 -6.71 24.89
C PRO A 302 14.76 -7.35 23.70
N ALA A 303 14.60 -8.67 23.48
CA ALA A 303 15.24 -9.36 22.36
C ALA A 303 14.42 -9.24 21.06
N THR A 304 13.11 -9.37 21.17
CA THR A 304 12.20 -9.39 20.01
C THR A 304 11.46 -8.07 19.79
N GLY A 305 11.39 -7.22 20.81
CA GLY A 305 10.61 -5.99 20.86
C GLY A 305 9.09 -6.22 20.92
N LEU A 306 8.63 -7.47 21.02
CA LEU A 306 7.21 -7.83 21.02
C LEU A 306 6.61 -7.86 22.42
N PRO A 307 5.27 -7.76 22.56
CA PRO A 307 4.63 -7.96 23.87
C PRO A 307 4.86 -9.39 24.36
N ARG A 308 5.07 -9.54 25.67
CA ARG A 308 5.14 -10.84 26.32
C ARG A 308 3.75 -11.44 26.42
N SER A 309 3.63 -12.74 26.16
CA SER A 309 2.39 -13.47 26.41
C SER A 309 1.96 -13.31 27.88
N PRO A 310 0.66 -13.15 28.16
CA PRO A 310 0.15 -12.97 29.51
C PRO A 310 0.45 -14.13 30.45
#